data_AF-A0A2P4Q1C1-F1
#
_entry.id   AF-A0A2P4Q1C1-F1
#
_cell.length_a   1.000
_cell.length_b   1.000
_cell.length_c   1.000
_cell.angle_alpha   90.00
_cell.angle_beta   90.00
_cell.angle_gamma   90.00
#
_symmetry.space_group_name_H-M   'P 1'
#
loop_
_entity.id
_entity.type
_entity.pdbx_description
1 polymer ?
#
loop_
_entity_poly.entity_id
_entity_poly.type
_entity_poly.pdbx_seq_one_letter_code
_entity_poly.pdbx_strand_id
1 'polypeptide(L)'
;MYLEEEIGGSNDDTPLSIENVIDIESLVQWYDSNAKISGLRSLPKLVIVIYNFDLLDPVIMEKYIYILNEYKDRIPIVLLLGISSVYRGVDAIHERYSYSVERLLKFKEFYLSDSIHDFDELITRFFICNHFGVKVGIKVYNFLNDIYGRLKISLKYFELSIKHIINYYFYSNPLSILTTIDLENISPRISLLNEYHVEMIRVQLSFRRFVENFINEHDQPEIARCLLEDDNFVKSILPVILRDMRNYHQNFAVAFEIVHSLQRYVDPKLIKAKYELYSYALKHPGLGEHKHVQYLLYEFKKLKSQELKHFLNHFQNVLEQNLEKAECARSEIQKLREFHERLEQIEALSQHSIRSPKKIKKQKSSTSEIYNTSIPKSDISSSSSQEFTDQFTKLITSIFEYLQVFFKVKLRHYSTNTLYEIFYWEESHSLESLFLPEIRKSIVTALRRPKQYLNCKCCPDESDDDDDEIDPAGKILYTQDDRCILYKLLVGFGKFIHTDDLLESFENIIKKENRDITNDETK
;
A
#
# COMPACT_ATOMS: atom_id res chain seq x y z
N MET A 1 19.35 -40.79 28.85
CA MET A 1 19.80 -42.19 28.93
C MET A 1 21.00 -42.28 28.01
N TYR A 2 22.16 -42.01 28.59
CA TYR A 2 23.45 -42.04 27.91
C TYR A 2 23.86 -43.50 27.74
N LEU A 3 24.30 -43.88 26.55
CA LEU A 3 25.07 -45.09 26.33
C LEU A 3 26.44 -44.64 25.83
N GLU A 4 27.40 -44.71 26.74
CA GLU A 4 28.82 -44.78 26.43
C GLU A 4 29.11 -46.17 25.88
N GLU A 5 29.78 -46.25 24.73
CA GLU A 5 30.62 -47.39 24.37
C GLU A 5 31.96 -46.82 23.88
N GLU A 6 32.97 -46.92 24.74
CA GLU A 6 34.38 -46.80 24.35
C GLU A 6 34.82 -48.09 23.65
N ILE A 7 35.30 -48.01 22.41
CA ILE A 7 36.28 -48.98 21.88
C ILE A 7 37.26 -48.27 20.93
N GLY A 8 38.55 -48.31 21.28
CA GLY A 8 39.62 -48.64 20.34
C GLY A 8 40.38 -47.47 19.70
N GLY A 9 41.61 -47.25 20.15
CA GLY A 9 42.53 -46.29 19.57
C GLY A 9 42.98 -46.64 18.14
N SER A 10 42.88 -45.64 17.27
CA SER A 10 43.71 -45.43 16.09
C SER A 10 43.74 -43.92 15.84
N ASN A 11 44.92 -43.34 15.69
CA ASN A 11 45.10 -41.94 15.32
C ASN A 11 44.21 -41.60 14.11
N ASP A 12 43.30 -40.63 14.25
CA ASP A 12 42.86 -39.73 13.17
C ASP A 12 41.83 -38.71 13.70
N ASP A 13 42.21 -37.43 13.58
CA ASP A 13 41.38 -36.24 13.35
C ASP A 13 40.00 -36.17 14.03
N THR A 14 39.97 -35.86 15.33
CA THR A 14 38.76 -35.32 15.96
C THR A 14 38.50 -33.90 15.44
N PRO A 15 37.28 -33.56 15.00
CA PRO A 15 36.96 -32.23 14.50
C PRO A 15 37.14 -31.20 15.62
N LEU A 16 37.99 -30.20 15.40
CA LEU A 16 38.09 -29.03 16.27
C LEU A 16 36.70 -28.36 16.33
N SER A 17 36.18 -28.14 17.54
CA SER A 17 34.93 -27.41 17.74
C SER A 17 35.14 -25.91 17.46
N ILE A 18 34.18 -25.27 16.78
CA ILE A 18 34.23 -23.84 16.43
C ILE A 18 34.33 -22.94 17.68
N GLU A 19 33.85 -23.42 18.83
CA GLU A 19 33.86 -22.71 20.11
C GLU A 19 35.27 -22.42 20.66
N ASN A 20 36.30 -23.15 20.20
CA ASN A 20 37.69 -22.96 20.64
C ASN A 20 38.53 -22.08 19.68
N VAL A 21 37.92 -21.51 18.64
CA VAL A 21 38.62 -20.65 17.67
C VAL A 21 38.69 -19.22 18.20
N ILE A 22 39.82 -18.90 18.86
CA ILE A 22 40.08 -17.58 19.45
C ILE A 22 40.86 -16.70 18.47
N ASP A 23 41.78 -17.31 17.70
CA ASP A 23 42.68 -16.63 16.78
C ASP A 23 42.48 -17.11 15.34
N ILE A 24 42.86 -16.27 14.37
CA ILE A 24 42.77 -16.61 12.94
C ILE A 24 43.67 -17.80 12.60
N GLU A 25 44.78 -18.01 13.29
CA GLU A 25 45.62 -19.19 13.08
C GLU A 25 44.90 -20.48 13.49
N SER A 26 44.11 -20.43 14.57
CA SER A 26 43.23 -21.54 14.98
C SER A 26 42.11 -21.76 13.97
N LEU A 27 41.57 -20.69 13.38
CA LEU A 27 40.57 -20.77 12.30
C LEU A 27 41.15 -21.48 11.09
N VAL A 28 42.42 -21.22 10.74
CA VAL A 28 43.05 -21.86 9.60
C VAL A 28 43.36 -23.33 9.89
N GLN A 29 43.81 -23.67 11.10
CA GLN A 29 44.00 -25.08 11.49
C GLN A 29 42.68 -25.86 11.48
N TRP A 30 41.60 -25.25 11.96
CA TRP A 30 40.25 -25.80 11.88
C TRP A 30 39.82 -26.02 10.42
N TYR A 31 40.07 -25.03 9.57
CA TYR A 31 39.72 -25.07 8.16
C TYR A 31 40.51 -26.16 7.40
N ASP A 32 41.81 -26.26 7.64
CA ASP A 32 42.70 -27.27 7.04
C ASP A 32 42.31 -28.69 7.49
N SER A 33 41.92 -28.86 8.76
CA SER A 33 41.47 -30.15 9.29
C SER A 33 40.15 -30.58 8.65
N ASN A 34 39.17 -29.67 8.55
CA ASN A 34 37.88 -29.96 7.93
C ASN A 34 37.94 -30.12 6.41
N ALA A 35 38.87 -29.44 5.74
CA ALA A 35 39.11 -29.61 4.31
C ALA A 35 39.68 -31.01 3.99
N LYS A 36 40.53 -31.57 4.87
CA LYS A 36 41.04 -32.94 4.75
C LYS A 36 39.95 -33.98 4.97
N ILE A 37 39.09 -33.78 5.97
CA ILE A 37 37.99 -34.71 6.32
C ILE A 37 36.92 -34.76 5.23
N SER A 38 36.65 -33.65 4.54
CA SER A 38 35.56 -33.55 3.56
C SER A 38 35.92 -34.00 2.13
N GLY A 39 37.21 -34.26 1.83
CA GLY A 39 37.64 -34.79 0.52
C GLY A 39 37.33 -33.89 -0.69
N LEU A 40 37.04 -32.61 -0.48
CA LEU A 40 36.69 -31.68 -1.56
C LEU A 40 37.93 -31.32 -2.41
N ARG A 41 37.82 -31.49 -3.74
CA ARG A 41 38.84 -31.07 -4.72
C ARG A 41 39.07 -29.55 -4.78
N SER A 42 38.18 -28.74 -4.19
CA SER A 42 38.32 -27.29 -4.10
C SER A 42 37.92 -26.80 -2.72
N LEU A 43 38.77 -25.95 -2.14
CA LEU A 43 38.61 -25.35 -0.81
C LEU A 43 37.27 -24.56 -0.73
N PRO A 44 36.37 -24.87 0.23
CA PRO A 44 35.07 -24.20 0.35
C PRO A 44 35.21 -22.75 0.80
N LYS A 45 34.54 -21.80 0.14
CA LYS A 45 34.71 -20.37 0.45
C LYS A 45 34.15 -20.02 1.83
N LEU A 46 34.93 -19.32 2.65
CA LEU A 46 34.48 -18.75 3.92
C LEU A 46 33.76 -17.43 3.64
N VAL A 47 32.44 -17.40 3.80
CA VAL A 47 31.63 -16.19 3.61
C VAL A 47 31.41 -15.51 4.95
N ILE A 48 31.91 -14.28 5.10
CA ILE A 48 31.71 -13.45 6.29
C ILE A 48 30.67 -12.37 5.94
N VAL A 49 29.52 -12.41 6.62
CA VAL A 49 28.42 -11.47 6.40
C VAL A 49 28.46 -10.38 7.46
N ILE A 50 28.59 -9.13 7.04
CA ILE A 50 28.58 -7.95 7.90
C ILE A 50 27.32 -7.15 7.59
N TYR A 51 26.31 -7.21 8.45
CA TYR A 51 24.99 -6.66 8.16
C TYR A 51 24.93 -5.12 8.13
N ASN A 52 25.63 -4.46 9.05
CA ASN A 52 25.58 -3.00 9.23
C ASN A 52 26.97 -2.40 9.07
N PHE A 53 27.51 -2.46 7.86
CA PHE A 53 28.85 -1.96 7.57
C PHE A 53 29.01 -0.46 7.92
N ASP A 54 27.94 0.32 7.76
CA ASP A 54 27.94 1.77 8.05
C ASP A 54 28.07 2.12 9.53
N LEU A 55 27.83 1.18 10.45
CA LEU A 55 27.93 1.42 11.89
C LEU A 55 29.31 1.04 12.46
N LEU A 56 30.16 0.41 11.65
CA LEU A 56 31.49 -0.01 12.07
C LEU A 56 32.47 1.18 12.02
N ASP A 57 33.39 1.19 12.99
CA ASP A 57 34.53 2.10 12.98
C ASP A 57 35.46 1.75 11.79
N PRO A 58 35.71 2.70 10.87
CA PRO A 58 36.59 2.49 9.73
C PRO A 58 37.98 1.98 10.14
N VAL A 59 38.54 2.48 11.24
CA VAL A 59 39.91 2.12 11.67
C VAL A 59 40.02 0.65 12.06
N ILE A 60 39.00 0.12 12.72
CA ILE A 60 38.96 -1.29 13.12
C ILE A 60 38.77 -2.17 11.89
N MET A 61 37.88 -1.76 10.98
CA MET A 61 37.58 -2.54 9.78
C MET A 61 38.74 -2.55 8.78
N GLU A 62 39.51 -1.46 8.65
CA GLU A 62 40.75 -1.45 7.87
C GLU A 62 41.75 -2.49 8.38
N LYS A 63 42.02 -2.48 9.70
CA LYS A 63 42.91 -3.47 10.32
C LYS A 63 42.41 -4.89 10.11
N TYR A 64 41.11 -5.10 10.23
CA TYR A 64 40.50 -6.40 9.98
C TYR A 64 40.69 -6.87 8.54
N ILE A 65 40.52 -6.00 7.54
CA ILE A 65 40.75 -6.33 6.13
C ILE A 65 42.23 -6.63 5.86
N TYR A 66 43.16 -5.88 6.45
CA TYR A 66 44.59 -6.18 6.34
C TYR A 66 44.90 -7.58 6.86
N ILE A 67 44.38 -7.93 8.03
CA ILE A 67 44.54 -9.26 8.62
C ILE A 67 43.96 -10.32 7.66
N LEU A 68 42.72 -10.17 7.17
CA LEU A 68 42.13 -11.13 6.24
C LEU A 68 42.91 -11.29 4.93
N ASN A 69 43.56 -10.23 4.45
CA ASN A 69 44.36 -10.28 3.23
C ASN A 69 45.64 -11.11 3.41
N GLU A 70 46.26 -11.10 4.60
CA GLU A 70 47.42 -11.95 4.88
C GLU A 70 47.08 -13.46 4.81
N TYR A 71 45.86 -13.83 5.16
CA TYR A 71 45.41 -15.23 5.16
C TYR A 71 44.69 -15.67 3.88
N LYS A 72 44.63 -14.81 2.85
CA LYS A 72 43.93 -15.08 1.58
C LYS A 72 44.45 -16.32 0.85
N ASP A 73 45.74 -16.61 0.95
CA ASP A 73 46.36 -17.75 0.27
C ASP A 73 46.00 -19.09 0.94
N ARG A 74 45.64 -19.07 2.24
CA ARG A 74 45.27 -20.26 3.01
C ARG A 74 43.77 -20.48 3.06
N ILE A 75 42.98 -19.40 3.17
CA ILE A 75 41.51 -19.48 3.23
C ILE A 75 40.91 -18.60 2.12
N PRO A 76 40.07 -19.15 1.23
CA PRO A 76 39.32 -18.35 0.27
C PRO A 76 38.16 -17.61 0.97
N ILE A 77 38.44 -16.37 1.40
CA ILE A 77 37.48 -15.52 2.13
C ILE A 77 36.65 -14.66 1.16
N VAL A 78 35.34 -14.56 1.42
CA VAL A 78 34.40 -13.67 0.72
C VAL A 78 33.69 -12.80 1.75
N LEU A 79 33.77 -11.48 1.59
CA LEU A 79 33.07 -10.53 2.44
C LEU A 79 31.75 -10.11 1.79
N LEU A 80 30.64 -10.25 2.51
CA LEU A 80 29.33 -9.76 2.10
C LEU A 80 28.95 -8.59 3.01
N LEU A 81 29.02 -7.38 2.45
CA LEU A 81 28.83 -6.13 3.18
C LEU A 81 27.41 -5.62 2.96
N GLY A 82 26.63 -5.54 4.03
CA GLY A 82 25.34 -4.86 4.08
C GLY A 82 25.55 -3.37 4.24
N ILE A 83 25.32 -2.62 3.17
CA ILE A 83 25.38 -1.16 3.14
C ILE A 83 23.93 -0.67 3.19
N SER A 84 23.59 0.11 4.21
CA SER A 84 22.25 0.64 4.45
C SER A 84 22.17 2.16 4.24
N SER A 85 23.31 2.83 4.09
CA SER A 85 23.40 4.28 4.02
C SER A 85 22.93 4.87 2.68
N VAL A 86 22.77 6.20 2.66
CA VAL A 86 22.40 7.01 1.48
C VAL A 86 23.41 6.88 0.32
N TYR A 87 24.60 6.35 0.63
CA TYR A 87 25.67 6.10 -0.34
C TYR A 87 25.33 4.89 -1.22
N ARG A 88 25.54 5.04 -2.52
CA ARG A 88 25.30 3.96 -3.48
C ARG A 88 26.56 3.14 -3.67
N GLY A 89 26.44 1.82 -3.49
CA GLY A 89 27.48 0.87 -3.87
C GLY A 89 28.83 1.15 -3.19
N VAL A 90 29.87 1.36 -4.00
CA VAL A 90 31.26 1.48 -3.52
C VAL A 90 31.57 2.87 -2.94
N ASP A 91 30.72 3.88 -3.15
CA ASP A 91 30.94 5.25 -2.65
C ASP A 91 31.06 5.31 -1.11
N ALA A 92 30.31 4.47 -0.41
CA ALA A 92 30.38 4.34 1.06
C ALA A 92 31.77 3.90 1.54
N ILE A 93 32.46 3.13 0.70
CA ILE A 93 33.79 2.60 0.98
C ILE A 93 34.83 3.65 0.57
N HIS A 94 34.63 4.33 -0.56
CA HIS A 94 35.51 5.38 -1.05
C HIS A 94 35.67 6.58 -0.13
N GLU A 95 34.60 7.00 0.54
CA GLU A 95 34.68 8.14 1.46
C GLU A 95 35.23 7.77 2.85
N ARG A 96 35.01 6.53 3.30
CA ARG A 96 35.30 6.12 4.68
C ARG A 96 36.63 5.41 4.85
N TYR A 97 37.17 4.79 3.79
CA TYR A 97 38.36 3.94 3.86
C TYR A 97 39.50 4.51 3.02
N SER A 98 40.73 4.17 3.41
CA SER A 98 41.92 4.53 2.69
C SER A 98 42.03 3.76 1.37
N TYR A 99 42.62 4.42 0.37
CA TYR A 99 42.88 3.86 -0.96
C TYR A 99 43.70 2.55 -0.95
N SER A 100 44.53 2.36 0.08
CA SER A 100 45.31 1.12 0.27
C SER A 100 44.41 -0.10 0.50
N VAL A 101 43.32 0.07 1.25
CA VAL A 101 42.38 -1.01 1.58
C VAL A 101 41.46 -1.33 0.40
N GLU A 102 41.06 -0.32 -0.36
CA GLU A 102 40.27 -0.52 -1.59
C GLU A 102 40.98 -1.41 -2.61
N ARG A 103 42.31 -1.26 -2.75
CA ARG A 103 43.11 -2.08 -3.67
C ARG A 103 43.13 -3.57 -3.30
N LEU A 104 42.89 -3.89 -2.03
CA LEU A 104 42.86 -5.28 -1.54
C LEU A 104 41.50 -5.94 -1.84
N LEU A 105 40.45 -5.15 -1.99
CA LEU A 105 39.09 -5.62 -2.16
C LEU A 105 38.67 -5.63 -3.63
N LYS A 106 37.98 -6.69 -4.04
CA LYS A 106 37.32 -6.77 -5.35
C LYS A 106 35.82 -6.68 -5.16
N PHE A 107 35.25 -5.52 -5.46
CA PHE A 107 33.83 -5.27 -5.26
C PHE A 107 32.98 -5.89 -6.38
N LYS A 108 31.81 -6.41 -5.98
CA LYS A 108 30.70 -6.71 -6.87
C LYS A 108 29.44 -6.20 -6.20
N GLU A 109 28.77 -5.29 -6.86
CA GLU A 109 27.57 -4.66 -6.32
C GLU A 109 26.36 -5.57 -6.53
N PHE A 110 25.53 -5.65 -5.49
CA PHE A 110 24.23 -6.30 -5.54
C PHE A 110 23.21 -5.31 -5.00
N TYR A 111 22.19 -5.03 -5.80
CA TYR A 111 21.09 -4.17 -5.41
C TYR A 111 19.92 -5.05 -4.99
N LEU A 112 19.39 -4.81 -3.78
CA LEU A 112 18.13 -5.39 -3.35
C LEU A 112 16.98 -4.68 -4.08
N SER A 113 15.83 -5.35 -4.20
CA SER A 113 14.63 -4.79 -4.82
C SER A 113 14.23 -3.46 -4.17
N ASP A 114 13.65 -2.57 -4.97
CA ASP A 114 13.11 -1.32 -4.45
C ASP A 114 11.96 -1.64 -3.49
N SER A 115 12.09 -1.19 -2.24
CA SER A 115 11.06 -1.34 -1.20
C SER A 115 9.67 -0.84 -1.64
N ILE A 116 9.60 0.08 -2.61
CA ILE A 116 8.36 0.59 -3.19
C ILE A 116 7.64 -0.49 -4.01
N HIS A 117 8.37 -1.31 -4.76
CA HIS A 117 7.79 -2.42 -5.53
C HIS A 117 7.20 -3.47 -4.59
N ASP A 118 7.94 -3.83 -3.54
CA ASP A 118 7.50 -4.81 -2.55
C ASP A 118 6.25 -4.31 -1.80
N PHE A 119 6.19 -3.00 -1.52
CA PHE A 119 4.99 -2.37 -0.96
C PHE A 119 3.81 -2.43 -1.93
N ASP A 120 3.99 -2.09 -3.20
CA ASP A 120 2.96 -2.19 -4.23
C ASP A 120 2.42 -3.63 -4.35
N GLU A 121 3.30 -4.62 -4.29
CA GLU A 121 2.95 -6.04 -4.33
C GLU A 121 2.15 -6.45 -3.08
N LEU A 122 2.55 -5.99 -1.89
CA LEU A 122 1.80 -6.23 -0.65
C LEU A 122 0.41 -5.60 -0.70
N ILE A 123 0.28 -4.33 -1.10
CA ILE A 123 -1.01 -3.66 -1.27
C ILE A 123 -1.90 -4.43 -2.24
N THR A 124 -1.33 -4.85 -3.37
CA THR A 124 -2.04 -5.64 -4.37
C THR A 124 -2.54 -6.94 -3.79
N ARG A 125 -1.70 -7.68 -3.06
CA ARG A 125 -2.09 -8.94 -2.45
C ARG A 125 -3.13 -8.77 -1.35
N PHE A 126 -2.97 -7.80 -0.46
CA PHE A 126 -3.84 -7.62 0.71
C PHE A 126 -5.19 -6.97 0.42
N PHE A 127 -5.24 -5.97 -0.46
CA PHE A 127 -6.47 -5.18 -0.65
C PHE A 127 -7.17 -5.43 -1.99
N ILE A 128 -6.40 -5.76 -3.03
CA ILE A 128 -6.90 -5.91 -4.40
C ILE A 128 -7.22 -7.38 -4.69
N CYS A 129 -6.23 -8.28 -4.61
CA CYS A 129 -6.40 -9.71 -4.87
C CYS A 129 -7.11 -10.46 -3.76
N ASN A 130 -7.10 -9.92 -2.53
CA ASN A 130 -7.83 -10.53 -1.44
C ASN A 130 -9.33 -10.22 -1.56
N HIS A 131 -10.09 -11.24 -1.92
CA HIS A 131 -11.54 -11.17 -2.03
C HIS A 131 -12.24 -11.37 -0.67
N PHE A 132 -11.49 -11.83 0.34
CA PHE A 132 -11.99 -12.24 1.63
C PHE A 132 -11.49 -11.31 2.74
N GLY A 133 -12.38 -10.94 3.65
CA GLY A 133 -11.99 -10.23 4.87
C GLY A 133 -12.01 -8.72 4.75
N VAL A 134 -11.36 -8.11 5.74
CA VAL A 134 -11.50 -6.71 6.10
C VAL A 134 -10.68 -5.84 5.18
N LYS A 135 -11.33 -4.81 4.64
CA LYS A 135 -10.72 -3.74 3.86
C LYS A 135 -10.67 -2.47 4.69
N VAL A 136 -9.80 -1.59 4.25
CA VAL A 136 -9.48 -0.35 4.94
C VAL A 136 -10.10 0.81 4.16
N GLY A 137 -10.79 1.71 4.86
CA GLY A 137 -11.36 2.93 4.30
C GLY A 137 -10.29 3.96 3.95
N ILE A 138 -10.70 5.03 3.26
CA ILE A 138 -9.78 6.02 2.71
C ILE A 138 -8.87 6.68 3.75
N LYS A 139 -9.39 7.03 4.93
CA LYS A 139 -8.63 7.75 5.95
C LYS A 139 -7.46 6.91 6.48
N VAL A 140 -7.77 5.68 6.86
CA VAL A 140 -6.79 4.72 7.37
C VAL A 140 -5.82 4.30 6.26
N TYR A 141 -6.29 4.15 5.03
CA TYR A 141 -5.40 3.83 3.91
C TYR A 141 -4.43 4.97 3.59
N ASN A 142 -4.89 6.22 3.59
CA ASN A 142 -4.00 7.37 3.43
C ASN A 142 -2.98 7.45 4.57
N PHE A 143 -3.41 7.21 5.81
CA PHE A 143 -2.51 7.16 6.95
C PHE A 143 -1.41 6.09 6.80
N LEU A 144 -1.79 4.88 6.37
CA LEU A 144 -0.83 3.81 6.07
C LEU A 144 0.15 4.18 4.94
N ASN A 145 -0.37 4.79 3.87
CA ASN A 145 0.46 5.30 2.78
C ASN A 145 1.38 6.43 3.22
N ASP A 146 0.94 7.29 4.14
CA ASP A 146 1.71 8.40 4.67
C ASP A 146 2.84 7.91 5.58
N ILE A 147 2.55 6.94 6.45
CA ILE A 147 3.56 6.24 7.24
C ILE A 147 4.62 5.63 6.34
N TYR A 148 4.22 4.89 5.31
CA TYR A 148 5.19 4.21 4.45
C TYR A 148 5.94 5.18 3.53
N GLY A 149 5.21 6.05 2.84
CA GLY A 149 5.75 6.97 1.84
C GLY A 149 6.52 8.15 2.43
N ARG A 150 6.02 8.78 3.52
CA ARG A 150 6.67 9.96 4.11
C ARG A 150 7.71 9.60 5.16
N LEU A 151 7.41 8.63 6.04
CA LEU A 151 8.30 8.27 7.14
C LEU A 151 9.30 7.16 6.77
N LYS A 152 9.20 6.58 5.56
CA LYS A 152 10.09 5.53 5.03
C LYS A 152 10.29 4.37 6.01
N ILE A 153 9.22 3.94 6.66
CA ILE A 153 9.28 2.91 7.69
C ILE A 153 9.39 1.53 7.02
N SER A 154 10.06 0.58 7.68
CA SER A 154 10.23 -0.80 7.20
C SER A 154 8.90 -1.49 6.83
N LEU A 155 8.95 -2.37 5.82
CA LEU A 155 7.82 -3.24 5.42
C LEU A 155 7.27 -4.07 6.59
N LYS A 156 8.13 -4.46 7.53
CA LYS A 156 7.72 -5.20 8.74
C LYS A 156 6.80 -4.39 9.64
N TYR A 157 7.04 -3.09 9.76
CA TYR A 157 6.14 -2.21 10.49
C TYR A 157 4.79 -2.12 9.78
N PHE A 158 4.79 -2.01 8.45
CA PHE A 158 3.55 -2.00 7.67
C PHE A 158 2.72 -3.28 7.86
N GLU A 159 3.37 -4.44 7.85
CA GLU A 159 2.73 -5.72 8.17
C GLU A 159 2.13 -5.74 9.59
N LEU A 160 2.89 -5.28 10.58
CA LEU A 160 2.40 -5.16 11.96
C LEU A 160 1.23 -4.19 12.08
N SER A 161 1.26 -3.09 11.33
CA SER A 161 0.18 -2.11 11.29
C SER A 161 -1.10 -2.69 10.71
N ILE A 162 -1.02 -3.40 9.58
CA ILE A 162 -2.17 -4.11 9.02
C ILE A 162 -2.70 -5.13 10.03
N LYS A 163 -1.82 -5.94 10.63
CA LYS A 163 -2.22 -6.96 11.61
C LYS A 163 -2.96 -6.33 12.79
N HIS A 164 -2.47 -5.20 13.30
CA HIS A 164 -3.11 -4.50 14.40
C HIS A 164 -4.46 -3.90 14.00
N ILE A 165 -4.57 -3.32 12.80
CA ILE A 165 -5.84 -2.81 12.27
C ILE A 165 -6.88 -3.93 12.15
N ILE A 166 -6.48 -5.08 11.60
CA ILE A 166 -7.36 -6.24 11.47
C ILE A 166 -7.82 -6.72 12.85
N ASN A 167 -6.90 -6.84 13.81
CA ASN A 167 -7.24 -7.21 15.18
C ASN A 167 -8.24 -6.22 15.80
N TYR A 168 -7.95 -4.92 15.72
CA TYR A 168 -8.84 -3.88 16.26
C TYR A 168 -10.23 -3.95 15.64
N TYR A 169 -10.32 -4.13 14.32
CA TYR A 169 -11.61 -4.30 13.65
C TYR A 169 -12.40 -5.50 14.19
N PHE A 170 -11.75 -6.66 14.36
CA PHE A 170 -12.42 -7.87 14.88
C PHE A 170 -12.84 -7.73 16.35
N TYR A 171 -12.09 -6.97 17.16
CA TYR A 171 -12.46 -6.72 18.56
C TYR A 171 -13.56 -5.67 18.71
N SER A 172 -13.57 -4.64 17.87
CA SER A 172 -14.50 -3.51 17.99
C SER A 172 -15.86 -3.79 17.37
N ASN A 173 -15.93 -4.58 16.29
CA ASN A 173 -17.18 -4.81 15.56
C ASN A 173 -17.73 -6.24 15.75
N PRO A 174 -18.91 -6.42 16.40
CA PRO A 174 -19.54 -7.74 16.52
C PRO A 174 -20.01 -8.31 15.17
N LEU A 175 -20.29 -7.46 14.17
CA LEU A 175 -20.68 -7.89 12.83
C LEU A 175 -19.50 -8.43 12.01
N SER A 176 -18.28 -8.36 12.55
CA SER A 176 -17.07 -8.89 11.92
C SER A 176 -17.14 -10.39 11.60
N ILE A 177 -18.02 -11.14 12.30
CA ILE A 177 -18.34 -12.56 12.03
C ILE A 177 -18.73 -12.78 10.56
N LEU A 178 -19.31 -11.74 9.92
CA LEU A 178 -19.80 -11.77 8.56
C LEU A 178 -18.72 -11.49 7.50
N THR A 179 -17.53 -11.04 7.89
CA THR A 179 -16.46 -10.67 6.93
C THR A 179 -15.67 -11.85 6.37
N THR A 180 -15.58 -12.94 7.11
CA THR A 180 -14.73 -14.11 6.79
C THR A 180 -15.50 -15.21 6.07
N ILE A 181 -16.63 -14.88 5.45
CA ILE A 181 -17.54 -15.90 4.98
C ILE A 181 -17.12 -16.48 3.63
N ASP A 182 -16.75 -17.76 3.63
CA ASP A 182 -16.85 -18.63 2.46
C ASP A 182 -18.32 -18.96 2.19
N LEU A 183 -18.74 -18.91 0.92
CA LEU A 183 -20.13 -19.09 0.48
C LEU A 183 -20.79 -20.38 1.04
N GLU A 184 -19.99 -21.39 1.36
CA GLU A 184 -20.43 -22.70 1.85
C GLU A 184 -20.78 -22.71 3.35
N ASN A 185 -20.25 -21.77 4.15
CA ASN A 185 -20.43 -21.70 5.61
C ASN A 185 -21.32 -20.53 6.07
N ILE A 186 -22.06 -19.90 5.15
CA ILE A 186 -22.96 -18.78 5.47
C ILE A 186 -24.05 -19.21 6.46
N SER A 187 -24.74 -20.32 6.15
CA SER A 187 -25.92 -20.79 6.87
C SER A 187 -25.71 -21.03 8.38
N PRO A 188 -24.66 -21.75 8.83
CA PRO A 188 -24.44 -22.01 10.26
C PRO A 188 -24.00 -20.77 11.05
N ARG A 189 -23.48 -19.72 10.40
CA ARG A 189 -23.11 -18.47 11.08
C ARG A 189 -24.27 -17.49 11.18
N ILE A 190 -25.17 -17.51 10.20
CA ILE A 190 -26.41 -16.72 10.26
C ILE A 190 -27.31 -17.22 11.40
N SER A 191 -27.30 -18.52 11.70
CA SER A 191 -28.02 -19.05 12.86
C SER A 191 -27.43 -18.61 14.21
N LEU A 192 -26.17 -18.18 14.25
CA LEU A 192 -25.54 -17.61 15.45
C LEU A 192 -25.90 -16.13 15.67
N LEU A 193 -26.61 -15.49 14.73
CA LEU A 193 -26.99 -14.09 14.87
C LEU A 193 -28.16 -13.93 15.84
N ASN A 194 -27.91 -13.22 16.94
CA ASN A 194 -28.93 -12.79 17.89
C ASN A 194 -29.70 -11.57 17.35
N GLU A 195 -30.82 -11.25 17.98
CA GLU A 195 -31.65 -10.06 17.70
C GLU A 195 -30.83 -8.77 17.68
N TYR A 196 -29.96 -8.56 18.68
CA TYR A 196 -29.05 -7.41 18.73
C TYR A 196 -28.14 -7.28 17.49
N HIS A 197 -27.71 -8.38 16.89
CA HIS A 197 -26.89 -8.33 15.67
C HIS A 197 -27.73 -7.88 14.47
N VAL A 198 -28.99 -8.30 14.40
CA VAL A 198 -29.93 -7.87 13.36
C VAL A 198 -30.27 -6.38 13.51
N GLU A 199 -30.46 -5.91 14.73
CA GLU A 199 -30.63 -4.48 15.00
C GLU A 199 -29.41 -3.66 14.59
N MET A 200 -28.20 -4.12 14.89
CA MET A 200 -26.96 -3.47 14.45
C MET A 200 -26.88 -3.37 12.91
N ILE A 201 -27.32 -4.40 12.19
CA ILE A 201 -27.43 -4.38 10.73
C ILE A 201 -28.46 -3.34 10.28
N ARG A 202 -29.63 -3.24 10.94
CA ARG A 202 -30.67 -2.25 10.62
C ARG A 202 -30.23 -0.81 10.88
N VAL A 203 -29.39 -0.59 11.88
CA VAL A 203 -28.86 0.75 12.22
C VAL A 203 -27.89 1.25 11.14
N GLN A 204 -27.28 0.35 10.37
CA GLN A 204 -26.27 0.72 9.38
C GLN A 204 -26.83 1.65 8.29
N LEU A 205 -26.06 2.70 7.95
CA LEU A 205 -26.48 3.73 6.99
C LEU A 205 -26.73 3.15 5.59
N SER A 206 -25.88 2.24 5.12
CA SER A 206 -26.08 1.57 3.83
C SER A 206 -27.33 0.69 3.79
N PHE A 207 -27.70 0.07 4.92
CA PHE A 207 -28.92 -0.74 5.02
C PHE A 207 -30.16 0.13 4.99
N ARG A 208 -30.15 1.28 5.67
CA ARG A 208 -31.24 2.26 5.59
C ARG A 208 -31.48 2.74 4.16
N ARG A 209 -30.40 3.07 3.43
CA ARG A 209 -30.49 3.42 2.00
C ARG A 209 -31.07 2.29 1.15
N PHE A 210 -30.70 1.04 1.45
CA PHE A 210 -31.26 -0.12 0.76
C PHE A 210 -32.78 -0.22 0.96
N VAL A 211 -33.26 -0.04 2.20
CA VAL A 211 -34.69 -0.03 2.52
C VAL A 211 -35.40 1.14 1.83
N GLU A 212 -34.80 2.34 1.84
CA GLU A 212 -35.33 3.52 1.15
C GLU A 212 -35.46 3.32 -0.36
N ASN A 213 -34.52 2.61 -1.00
CA ASN A 213 -34.60 2.31 -2.43
C ASN A 213 -35.80 1.39 -2.77
N PHE A 214 -36.17 0.45 -1.90
CA PHE A 214 -37.38 -0.36 -2.11
C PHE A 214 -38.68 0.43 -1.97
N ILE A 215 -38.65 1.49 -1.17
CA ILE A 215 -39.80 2.39 -0.97
C ILE A 215 -39.94 3.34 -2.16
N ASN A 216 -38.84 3.90 -2.65
CA ASN A 216 -38.85 4.99 -3.64
C ASN A 216 -38.72 4.52 -5.10
N GLU A 217 -37.88 3.51 -5.38
CA GLU A 217 -37.56 3.09 -6.76
C GLU A 217 -38.32 1.84 -7.21
N HIS A 218 -38.64 0.93 -6.27
CA HIS A 218 -39.27 -0.36 -6.57
C HIS A 218 -40.76 -0.45 -6.20
N ASP A 219 -41.35 0.58 -5.57
CA ASP A 219 -42.76 0.62 -5.13
C ASP A 219 -43.20 -0.65 -4.37
N GLN A 220 -42.32 -1.21 -3.52
CA GLN A 220 -42.56 -2.42 -2.74
C GLN A 220 -42.48 -2.15 -1.23
N PRO A 221 -43.47 -1.43 -0.64
CA PRO A 221 -43.47 -1.08 0.77
C PRO A 221 -43.62 -2.30 1.70
N GLU A 222 -44.20 -3.40 1.20
CA GLU A 222 -44.36 -4.64 1.95
C GLU A 222 -43.00 -5.28 2.28
N ILE A 223 -42.06 -5.28 1.32
CA ILE A 223 -40.71 -5.81 1.51
C ILE A 223 -39.93 -4.91 2.47
N ALA A 224 -40.07 -3.59 2.34
CA ALA A 224 -39.46 -2.64 3.26
C ALA A 224 -39.96 -2.84 4.70
N ARG A 225 -41.25 -3.12 4.89
CA ARG A 225 -41.83 -3.44 6.20
C ARG A 225 -41.28 -4.76 6.75
N CYS A 226 -41.17 -5.80 5.93
CA CYS A 226 -40.57 -7.08 6.34
C CYS A 226 -39.09 -6.93 6.72
N LEU A 227 -38.31 -6.06 6.05
CA LEU A 227 -36.91 -5.77 6.42
C LEU A 227 -36.78 -5.11 7.80
N LEU A 228 -37.79 -4.36 8.22
CA LEU A 228 -37.81 -3.64 9.50
C LEU A 228 -38.42 -4.45 10.64
N GLU A 229 -39.43 -5.28 10.38
CA GLU A 229 -40.19 -6.01 11.40
C GLU A 229 -39.77 -7.48 11.55
N ASP A 230 -39.31 -8.16 10.49
CA ASP A 230 -38.99 -9.60 10.53
C ASP A 230 -37.48 -9.86 10.50
N ASP A 231 -36.96 -10.40 11.59
CA ASP A 231 -35.55 -10.76 11.74
C ASP A 231 -35.14 -11.95 10.86
N ASN A 232 -36.05 -12.90 10.62
CA ASN A 232 -35.76 -14.07 9.79
C ASN A 232 -35.63 -13.69 8.31
N PHE A 233 -36.38 -12.66 7.90
CA PHE A 233 -36.29 -12.11 6.56
C PHE A 233 -34.94 -11.41 6.32
N VAL A 234 -34.45 -10.62 7.28
CA VAL A 234 -33.10 -10.02 7.19
C VAL A 234 -32.03 -11.10 7.11
N LYS A 235 -32.15 -12.16 7.91
CA LYS A 235 -31.24 -13.31 7.89
C LYS A 235 -31.24 -14.05 6.55
N SER A 236 -32.38 -14.14 5.84
CA SER A 236 -32.46 -14.83 4.54
C SER A 236 -31.86 -13.99 3.39
N ILE A 237 -31.87 -12.67 3.51
CA ILE A 237 -31.33 -11.74 2.51
C ILE A 237 -29.81 -11.53 2.66
N LEU A 238 -29.29 -11.64 3.89
CA LEU A 238 -27.87 -11.44 4.17
C LEU A 238 -26.91 -12.24 3.26
N PRO A 239 -27.15 -13.55 2.96
CA PRO A 239 -26.33 -14.29 2.00
C PRO A 239 -26.23 -13.65 0.62
N VAL A 240 -27.34 -13.07 0.13
CA VAL A 240 -27.40 -12.43 -1.19
C VAL A 240 -26.54 -11.18 -1.18
N ILE A 241 -26.70 -10.32 -0.17
CA ILE A 241 -25.91 -9.09 -0.01
C ILE A 241 -24.40 -9.41 0.09
N LEU A 242 -24.05 -10.44 0.87
CA LEU A 242 -22.66 -10.85 1.03
C LEU A 242 -22.07 -11.41 -0.28
N ARG A 243 -22.86 -12.16 -1.06
CA ARG A 243 -22.45 -12.63 -2.40
C ARG A 243 -22.25 -11.47 -3.36
N ASP A 244 -23.11 -10.45 -3.31
CA ASP A 244 -22.98 -9.26 -4.14
C ASP A 244 -21.72 -8.45 -3.81
N MET A 245 -21.39 -8.32 -2.52
CA MET A 245 -20.14 -7.72 -2.07
C MET A 245 -18.91 -8.49 -2.55
N ARG A 246 -18.94 -9.83 -2.48
CA ARG A 246 -17.86 -10.68 -2.99
C ARG A 246 -17.68 -10.51 -4.50
N ASN A 247 -18.78 -10.56 -5.25
CA ASN A 247 -18.78 -10.34 -6.69
C ASN A 247 -18.23 -8.95 -7.03
N TYR A 248 -18.59 -7.93 -6.25
CA TYR A 248 -18.02 -6.59 -6.40
C TYR A 248 -16.50 -6.58 -6.18
N HIS A 249 -15.98 -7.18 -5.12
CA HIS A 249 -14.52 -7.22 -4.88
C HIS A 249 -13.75 -7.94 -5.98
N GLN A 250 -14.28 -9.05 -6.50
CA GLN A 250 -13.68 -9.80 -7.61
C GLN A 250 -13.68 -8.99 -8.91
N ASN A 251 -14.83 -8.40 -9.24
CA ASN A 251 -14.97 -7.54 -10.40
C ASN A 251 -14.05 -6.31 -10.31
N PHE A 252 -13.93 -5.73 -9.12
CA PHE A 252 -13.05 -4.60 -8.85
C PHE A 252 -11.58 -4.99 -9.06
N ALA A 253 -11.14 -6.14 -8.54
CA ALA A 253 -9.76 -6.62 -8.70
C ALA A 253 -9.38 -6.82 -10.17
N VAL A 254 -10.28 -7.46 -10.93
CA VAL A 254 -10.11 -7.68 -12.38
C VAL A 254 -10.04 -6.33 -13.11
N ALA A 255 -11.01 -5.45 -12.90
CA ALA A 255 -11.04 -4.14 -13.54
C ALA A 255 -9.84 -3.26 -13.14
N PHE A 256 -9.31 -3.41 -11.93
CA PHE A 256 -8.13 -2.71 -11.46
C PHE A 256 -6.85 -3.15 -12.19
N GLU A 257 -6.63 -4.47 -12.33
CA GLU A 257 -5.48 -4.99 -13.09
C GLU A 257 -5.53 -4.55 -14.56
N ILE A 258 -6.72 -4.47 -15.13
CA ILE A 258 -6.92 -3.91 -16.47
C ILE A 258 -6.47 -2.44 -16.53
N VAL A 259 -6.92 -1.60 -15.58
CA VAL A 259 -6.54 -0.18 -15.55
C VAL A 259 -5.02 -0.04 -15.40
N HIS A 260 -4.40 -0.90 -14.59
CA HIS A 260 -2.95 -0.93 -14.47
C HIS A 260 -2.27 -1.34 -15.80
N SER A 261 -2.82 -2.31 -16.52
CA SER A 261 -2.32 -2.70 -17.85
C SER A 261 -2.49 -1.59 -18.90
N LEU A 262 -3.54 -0.76 -18.79
CA LEU A 262 -3.71 0.43 -19.65
C LEU A 262 -2.57 1.44 -19.47
N GLN A 263 -2.01 1.57 -18.26
CA GLN A 263 -0.93 2.53 -18.01
C GLN A 263 0.36 2.22 -18.79
N ARG A 264 0.57 0.97 -19.21
CA ARG A 264 1.73 0.59 -20.04
C ARG A 264 1.75 1.26 -21.40
N TYR A 265 0.60 1.75 -21.86
CA TYR A 265 0.41 2.36 -23.17
C TYR A 265 0.34 3.89 -23.11
N VAL A 266 0.54 4.47 -21.93
CA VAL A 266 0.47 5.93 -21.69
C VAL A 266 1.87 6.47 -21.38
N ASP A 267 2.06 7.77 -21.58
CA ASP A 267 3.32 8.45 -21.30
C ASP A 267 3.87 8.10 -19.90
N PRO A 268 5.19 7.87 -19.77
CA PRO A 268 5.81 7.39 -18.52
C PRO A 268 5.63 8.34 -17.33
N LYS A 269 5.31 9.61 -17.58
CA LYS A 269 5.04 10.62 -16.53
C LYS A 269 3.69 10.44 -15.84
N LEU A 270 2.79 9.67 -16.44
CA LEU A 270 1.43 9.43 -15.95
C LEU A 270 1.26 8.05 -15.32
N ILE A 271 2.31 7.24 -15.31
CA ILE A 271 2.30 5.95 -14.63
C ILE A 271 2.18 6.22 -13.13
N LYS A 272 1.16 5.61 -12.52
CA LYS A 272 0.87 5.73 -11.09
C LYS A 272 1.01 4.35 -10.46
N ALA A 273 1.69 4.31 -9.32
CA ALA A 273 1.88 3.08 -8.58
C ALA A 273 0.51 2.47 -8.18
N LYS A 274 0.47 1.14 -7.94
CA LYS A 274 -0.78 0.45 -7.60
C LYS A 274 -1.35 1.00 -6.28
N TYR A 275 -0.51 1.34 -5.32
CA TYR A 275 -0.95 1.94 -4.06
C TYR A 275 -1.63 3.31 -4.25
N GLU A 276 -1.15 4.13 -5.19
CA GLU A 276 -1.75 5.45 -5.50
C GLU A 276 -3.10 5.29 -6.20
N LEU A 277 -3.17 4.39 -7.18
CA LEU A 277 -4.42 4.07 -7.88
C LEU A 277 -5.51 3.57 -6.93
N TYR A 278 -5.14 2.72 -5.97
CA TYR A 278 -6.08 2.26 -4.96
C TYR A 278 -6.55 3.40 -4.06
N SER A 279 -5.69 4.37 -3.73
CA SER A 279 -6.09 5.58 -2.98
C SER A 279 -7.17 6.39 -3.72
N TYR A 280 -7.07 6.47 -5.06
CA TYR A 280 -8.08 7.14 -5.88
C TYR A 280 -9.38 6.35 -5.96
N ALA A 281 -9.31 5.02 -5.94
CA ALA A 281 -10.49 4.16 -5.92
C ALA A 281 -11.32 4.29 -4.63
N LEU A 282 -10.65 4.55 -3.51
CA LEU A 282 -11.28 4.77 -2.20
C LEU A 282 -11.82 6.20 -2.01
N LYS A 283 -11.56 7.14 -2.94
CA LYS A 283 -12.13 8.49 -2.90
C LYS A 283 -13.39 8.55 -3.76
N HIS A 284 -14.45 9.21 -3.27
CA HIS A 284 -15.61 9.53 -4.10
C HIS A 284 -15.18 10.39 -5.31
N PRO A 285 -15.65 10.10 -6.55
CA PRO A 285 -16.74 9.20 -6.98
C PRO A 285 -16.36 7.72 -7.28
N GLY A 286 -15.14 7.29 -6.98
CA GLY A 286 -14.59 5.97 -7.34
C GLY A 286 -13.65 6.03 -8.55
N LEU A 287 -12.88 4.95 -8.79
CA LEU A 287 -11.81 4.95 -9.80
C LEU A 287 -12.36 5.09 -11.23
N GLY A 288 -13.54 4.52 -11.52
CA GLY A 288 -14.12 4.52 -12.87
C GLY A 288 -14.44 5.92 -13.41
N GLU A 289 -14.86 6.85 -12.55
CA GLU A 289 -15.19 8.23 -12.93
C GLU A 289 -14.05 9.21 -12.64
N HIS A 290 -12.93 8.74 -12.10
CA HIS A 290 -11.79 9.59 -11.74
C HIS A 290 -11.12 10.17 -13.00
N LYS A 291 -10.65 11.42 -12.89
CA LYS A 291 -9.98 12.15 -13.99
C LYS A 291 -8.82 11.36 -14.62
N HIS A 292 -8.12 10.57 -13.81
CA HIS A 292 -7.03 9.71 -14.26
C HIS A 292 -7.50 8.66 -15.27
N VAL A 293 -8.56 7.91 -14.97
CA VAL A 293 -9.08 6.87 -15.87
C VAL A 293 -9.67 7.49 -17.13
N GLN A 294 -10.34 8.63 -17.03
CA GLN A 294 -10.83 9.36 -18.21
C GLN A 294 -9.68 9.80 -19.12
N TYR A 295 -8.54 10.21 -18.57
CA TYR A 295 -7.35 10.54 -19.34
C TYR A 295 -6.69 9.30 -19.95
N LEU A 296 -6.56 8.19 -19.21
CA LEU A 296 -6.08 6.92 -19.76
C LEU A 296 -6.94 6.45 -20.94
N LEU A 297 -8.26 6.58 -20.81
CA LEU A 297 -9.21 6.27 -21.88
C LEU A 297 -9.08 7.25 -23.07
N TYR A 298 -8.76 8.53 -22.84
CA TYR A 298 -8.52 9.48 -23.92
C TYR A 298 -7.25 9.13 -24.72
N GLU A 299 -6.17 8.75 -24.05
CA GLU A 299 -4.95 8.28 -24.71
C GLU A 299 -5.17 6.92 -25.40
N PHE A 300 -6.07 6.07 -24.89
CA PHE A 300 -6.50 4.85 -25.56
C PHE A 300 -7.05 5.11 -26.97
N LYS A 301 -7.68 6.28 -27.23
CA LYS A 301 -8.16 6.65 -28.57
C LYS A 301 -7.06 6.87 -29.59
N LYS A 302 -5.81 7.10 -29.15
CA LYS A 302 -4.66 7.39 -30.01
C LYS A 302 -3.83 6.15 -30.35
N LEU A 303 -4.18 4.97 -29.80
CA LEU A 303 -3.39 3.75 -29.96
C LEU A 303 -3.44 3.18 -31.38
N LYS A 304 -2.34 2.51 -31.77
CA LYS A 304 -2.24 1.83 -33.08
C LYS A 304 -2.92 0.46 -33.04
N SER A 305 -3.30 -0.07 -34.21
CA SER A 305 -3.99 -1.37 -34.35
C SER A 305 -3.27 -2.53 -33.65
N GLN A 306 -1.94 -2.58 -33.74
CA GLN A 306 -1.14 -3.65 -33.13
C GLN A 306 -1.14 -3.58 -31.59
N GLU A 307 -1.02 -2.38 -31.03
CA GLU A 307 -1.04 -2.14 -29.58
C GLU A 307 -2.41 -2.48 -29.00
N LEU A 308 -3.47 -2.16 -29.74
CA LEU A 308 -4.85 -2.48 -29.38
C LEU A 308 -5.12 -3.99 -29.41
N LYS A 309 -4.58 -4.72 -30.40
CA LYS A 309 -4.63 -6.19 -30.43
C LYS A 309 -3.90 -6.82 -29.25
N HIS A 310 -2.70 -6.32 -28.93
CA HIS A 310 -1.95 -6.76 -27.74
C HIS A 310 -2.70 -6.49 -26.45
N PHE A 311 -3.33 -5.31 -26.31
CA PHE A 311 -4.14 -4.96 -25.15
C PHE A 311 -5.34 -5.89 -25.01
N LEU A 312 -6.10 -6.14 -26.08
CA LEU A 312 -7.29 -7.00 -26.01
C LEU A 312 -6.94 -8.47 -25.77
N ASN A 313 -5.82 -8.96 -26.30
CA ASN A 313 -5.31 -10.30 -25.97
C ASN A 313 -4.92 -10.39 -24.50
N HIS A 314 -4.27 -9.34 -23.97
CA HIS A 314 -3.93 -9.28 -22.56
C HIS A 314 -5.18 -9.18 -21.67
N PHE A 315 -6.16 -8.36 -22.06
CA PHE A 315 -7.45 -8.20 -21.38
C PHE A 315 -8.21 -9.53 -21.32
N GLN A 316 -8.25 -10.26 -22.43
CA GLN A 316 -8.83 -11.59 -22.49
C GLN A 316 -8.08 -12.58 -21.60
N ASN A 317 -6.74 -12.60 -21.63
CA ASN A 317 -5.95 -13.49 -20.77
C ASN A 317 -6.18 -13.20 -19.27
N VAL A 318 -6.27 -11.93 -18.87
CA VAL A 318 -6.54 -11.53 -17.48
C VAL A 318 -7.94 -11.98 -17.05
N LEU A 319 -8.93 -11.89 -17.94
CA LEU A 319 -10.28 -12.38 -17.68
C LEU A 319 -10.33 -13.91 -17.63
N GLU A 320 -9.61 -14.59 -18.52
CA GLU A 320 -9.53 -16.05 -18.56
C GLU A 320 -8.87 -16.64 -17.31
N GLN A 321 -7.82 -16.00 -16.80
CA GLN A 321 -7.18 -16.39 -15.53
C GLN A 321 -8.07 -16.18 -14.31
N ASN A 322 -9.07 -15.30 -14.39
CA ASN A 322 -9.99 -14.99 -13.29
C ASN A 322 -11.41 -15.57 -13.50
N LEU A 323 -11.62 -16.41 -14.52
CA LEU A 323 -12.89 -17.05 -14.86
C LEU A 323 -13.49 -17.90 -13.74
N GLU A 324 -12.66 -18.53 -12.92
CA GLU A 324 -13.11 -19.35 -11.78
C GLU A 324 -13.65 -18.50 -10.63
N LYS A 325 -13.31 -17.21 -10.59
CA LYS A 325 -13.62 -16.32 -9.46
C LYS A 325 -14.85 -15.46 -9.72
N ALA A 326 -15.06 -14.95 -10.94
CA ALA A 326 -16.16 -14.02 -11.25
C ALA A 326 -17.13 -14.58 -12.30
N GLU A 327 -18.38 -14.83 -11.93
CA GLU A 327 -19.45 -15.29 -12.85
C GLU A 327 -19.71 -14.30 -13.99
N CYS A 328 -19.47 -13.00 -13.75
CA CYS A 328 -19.65 -11.94 -14.75
C CYS A 328 -18.56 -11.91 -15.84
N ALA A 329 -17.41 -12.56 -15.62
CA ALA A 329 -16.33 -12.58 -16.61
C ALA A 329 -16.75 -13.28 -17.91
N ARG A 330 -17.69 -14.25 -17.84
CA ARG A 330 -18.16 -15.02 -19.01
C ARG A 330 -18.87 -14.16 -20.05
N SER A 331 -19.74 -13.25 -19.62
CA SER A 331 -20.48 -12.35 -20.54
C SER A 331 -19.59 -11.26 -21.13
N GLU A 332 -18.54 -10.88 -20.42
CA GLU A 332 -17.55 -9.90 -20.86
C GLU A 332 -16.56 -10.50 -21.86
N ILE A 333 -16.12 -11.74 -21.63
CA ILE A 333 -15.29 -12.51 -22.58
C ILE A 333 -16.00 -12.68 -23.93
N GLN A 334 -17.32 -12.91 -23.93
CA GLN A 334 -18.07 -13.02 -25.18
C GLN A 334 -18.04 -11.70 -25.98
N LYS A 335 -18.30 -10.56 -25.33
CA LYS A 335 -18.23 -9.24 -25.98
C LYS A 335 -16.83 -8.90 -26.48
N LEU A 336 -15.78 -9.35 -25.80
CA LEU A 336 -14.40 -9.15 -26.23
C LEU A 336 -14.00 -10.01 -27.41
N ARG A 337 -14.49 -11.24 -27.49
CA ARG A 337 -14.34 -12.06 -28.69
C ARG A 337 -14.99 -11.39 -29.90
N GLU A 338 -16.17 -10.79 -29.73
CA GLU A 338 -16.80 -9.99 -30.79
C GLU A 338 -15.94 -8.78 -31.21
N PHE A 339 -15.27 -8.11 -30.26
CA PHE A 339 -14.35 -7.01 -30.59
C PHE A 339 -13.07 -7.50 -31.30
N HIS A 340 -12.53 -8.66 -30.91
CA HIS A 340 -11.41 -9.31 -31.60
C HIS A 340 -11.77 -9.74 -33.01
N GLU A 341 -12.93 -10.37 -33.21
CA GLU A 341 -13.42 -10.77 -34.54
C GLU A 341 -13.59 -9.56 -35.46
N ARG A 342 -14.13 -8.44 -34.94
CA ARG A 342 -14.25 -7.19 -35.71
C ARG A 342 -12.90 -6.56 -36.04
N LEU A 343 -11.89 -6.69 -35.17
CA LEU A 343 -10.53 -6.25 -35.45
C LEU A 343 -9.86 -7.08 -36.53
N GLU A 344 -10.02 -8.40 -36.48
CA GLU A 344 -9.48 -9.29 -37.50
C GLU A 344 -10.14 -9.05 -38.87
N GLN A 345 -11.45 -8.73 -38.90
CA GLN A 345 -12.15 -8.31 -40.11
C GLN A 345 -11.60 -7.00 -40.69
N ILE A 346 -11.27 -6.01 -39.83
CA ILE A 346 -10.68 -4.73 -40.26
C ILE A 346 -9.21 -4.91 -40.71
N GLU A 347 -8.43 -5.74 -40.03
CA GLU A 347 -7.06 -6.10 -40.44
C GLU A 347 -7.04 -6.87 -41.77
N ALA A 348 -8.04 -7.71 -42.04
CA ALA A 348 -8.20 -8.41 -43.31
C ALA A 348 -8.47 -7.44 -44.48
N LEU A 349 -9.28 -6.39 -44.26
CA LEU A 349 -9.52 -5.32 -45.24
C LEU A 349 -8.23 -4.55 -45.61
N SER A 350 -7.32 -4.36 -44.64
CA SER A 350 -5.99 -3.80 -44.88
C SER A 350 -5.09 -4.71 -45.72
N GLN A 351 -5.05 -6.01 -45.43
CA GLN A 351 -4.21 -6.97 -46.16
C GLN A 351 -4.68 -7.22 -47.60
N HIS A 352 -5.97 -7.11 -47.87
CA HIS A 352 -6.52 -7.21 -49.22
C HIS A 352 -6.17 -6.02 -50.13
N SER A 353 -5.86 -4.84 -49.58
CA SER A 353 -5.41 -3.67 -50.36
C SER A 353 -3.96 -3.80 -50.88
N ILE A 354 -3.10 -4.54 -50.18
CA ILE A 354 -1.66 -4.65 -50.50
C ILE A 354 -1.37 -5.75 -51.55
N ARG A 355 -2.35 -6.59 -51.91
CA ARG A 355 -2.15 -7.79 -52.73
C ARG A 355 -2.54 -7.66 -54.21
N SER A 356 -2.39 -6.48 -54.81
CA SER A 356 -2.46 -6.33 -56.27
C SER A 356 -1.05 -6.07 -56.87
N PRO A 357 -0.44 -7.02 -57.60
CA PRO A 357 0.89 -6.84 -58.15
C PRO A 357 0.81 -6.18 -59.53
N LYS A 358 1.37 -4.96 -59.69
CA LYS A 358 1.78 -4.47 -61.01
C LYS A 358 3.28 -4.23 -61.05
N LYS A 359 3.95 -5.19 -61.71
CA LYS A 359 5.35 -5.14 -62.17
C LYS A 359 5.57 -3.90 -63.04
N ILE A 360 6.53 -3.04 -62.69
CA ILE A 360 7.20 -2.17 -63.68
C ILE A 360 8.71 -2.24 -63.46
N LYS A 361 9.41 -2.71 -64.49
CA LYS A 361 10.86 -2.85 -64.58
C LYS A 361 11.54 -1.48 -64.46
N LYS A 362 12.61 -1.41 -63.68
CA LYS A 362 13.57 -0.29 -63.68
C LYS A 362 14.40 -0.31 -64.97
N GLN A 363 14.43 0.81 -65.69
CA GLN A 363 15.58 1.19 -66.52
C GLN A 363 15.95 2.65 -66.23
N LYS A 364 17.26 2.88 -66.19
CA LYS A 364 17.98 4.10 -65.85
C LYS A 364 17.89 5.12 -66.99
N SER A 365 17.87 6.43 -66.66
CA SER A 365 18.93 7.41 -67.01
C SER A 365 18.41 8.86 -67.03
N SER A 366 19.09 9.71 -66.26
CA SER A 366 19.52 11.11 -66.49
C SER A 366 18.70 12.16 -67.28
N THR A 367 18.70 13.35 -66.66
CA THR A 367 18.75 14.74 -67.20
C THR A 367 17.49 15.46 -67.74
N SER A 368 17.29 16.64 -67.11
CA SER A 368 16.81 17.95 -67.60
C SER A 368 15.37 18.19 -68.06
N GLU A 369 14.84 19.30 -67.49
CA GLU A 369 13.95 20.32 -68.07
C GLU A 369 12.42 20.11 -68.09
N ILE A 370 11.77 20.94 -67.27
CA ILE A 370 10.58 21.79 -67.50
C ILE A 370 9.61 21.30 -68.59
N TYR A 371 8.36 21.00 -68.21
CA TYR A 371 7.15 21.63 -68.75
C TYR A 371 5.94 21.30 -67.86
N ASN A 372 5.12 22.33 -67.63
CA ASN A 372 3.83 22.25 -66.97
C ASN A 372 2.87 21.37 -67.78
N THR A 373 2.36 20.31 -67.17
CA THR A 373 1.07 19.73 -67.57
C THR A 373 0.35 19.22 -66.34
N SER A 374 -0.78 19.87 -66.04
CA SER A 374 -1.75 19.47 -65.04
C SER A 374 -2.26 18.06 -65.35
N ILE A 375 -1.73 17.06 -64.64
CA ILE A 375 -2.26 15.70 -64.64
C ILE A 375 -3.17 15.59 -63.40
N PRO A 376 -4.46 15.25 -63.54
CA PRO A 376 -5.31 14.98 -62.40
C PRO A 376 -4.80 13.70 -61.75
N LYS A 377 -4.21 13.82 -60.55
CA LYS A 377 -3.87 12.64 -59.75
C LYS A 377 -5.18 12.03 -59.26
N SER A 378 -5.38 10.80 -59.69
CA SER A 378 -6.41 9.87 -59.26
C SER A 378 -6.52 9.76 -57.73
N ASP A 379 -7.63 10.24 -57.19
CA ASP A 379 -8.07 10.14 -55.79
C ASP A 379 -8.56 8.73 -55.38
N ILE A 380 -8.05 7.66 -55.99
CA ILE A 380 -8.62 6.30 -55.83
C ILE A 380 -7.81 5.45 -54.81
N SER A 381 -6.68 5.96 -54.32
CA SER A 381 -5.87 5.28 -53.27
C SER A 381 -6.07 5.84 -51.86
N SER A 382 -6.70 7.01 -51.73
CA SER A 382 -7.06 7.63 -50.46
C SER A 382 -8.34 7.04 -49.87
N SER A 383 -9.31 6.63 -50.69
CA SER A 383 -10.62 6.15 -50.24
C SER A 383 -10.55 4.86 -49.41
N SER A 384 -9.78 3.85 -49.84
CA SER A 384 -9.63 2.59 -49.08
C SER A 384 -8.82 2.75 -47.78
N SER A 385 -7.84 3.65 -47.78
CA SER A 385 -7.06 3.99 -46.58
C SER A 385 -7.89 4.80 -45.59
N GLN A 386 -8.75 5.70 -46.09
CA GLN A 386 -9.69 6.50 -45.31
C GLN A 386 -10.82 5.63 -44.74
N GLU A 387 -11.36 4.68 -45.50
CA GLU A 387 -12.36 3.72 -45.02
C GLU A 387 -11.81 2.81 -43.92
N PHE A 388 -10.54 2.38 -44.03
CA PHE A 388 -9.86 1.64 -42.97
C PHE A 388 -9.70 2.51 -41.71
N THR A 389 -9.24 3.75 -41.83
CA THR A 389 -9.12 4.65 -40.67
C THR A 389 -10.47 5.00 -40.06
N ASP A 390 -11.53 5.14 -40.86
CA ASP A 390 -12.88 5.48 -40.39
C ASP A 390 -13.56 4.28 -39.71
N GLN A 391 -13.36 3.06 -40.21
CA GLN A 391 -13.86 1.84 -39.57
C GLN A 391 -13.07 1.53 -38.29
N PHE A 392 -11.75 1.74 -38.31
CA PHE A 392 -10.89 1.56 -37.14
C PHE A 392 -11.20 2.59 -36.05
N THR A 393 -11.41 3.86 -36.39
CA THR A 393 -11.81 4.90 -35.42
C THR A 393 -13.21 4.64 -34.86
N LYS A 394 -14.16 4.14 -35.66
CA LYS A 394 -15.48 3.70 -35.16
C LYS A 394 -15.35 2.52 -34.19
N LEU A 395 -14.48 1.55 -34.50
CA LEU A 395 -14.24 0.41 -33.61
C LEU A 395 -13.54 0.84 -32.31
N ILE A 396 -12.52 1.70 -32.37
CA ILE A 396 -11.90 2.30 -31.18
C ILE A 396 -12.94 3.04 -30.34
N THR A 397 -13.83 3.80 -30.98
CA THR A 397 -14.87 4.55 -30.27
C THR A 397 -15.84 3.59 -29.59
N SER A 398 -16.22 2.48 -30.24
CA SER A 398 -17.08 1.46 -29.64
C SER A 398 -16.42 0.71 -28.47
N ILE A 399 -15.12 0.43 -28.55
CA ILE A 399 -14.35 -0.17 -27.46
C ILE A 399 -14.19 0.85 -26.32
N PHE A 400 -13.94 2.11 -26.63
CA PHE A 400 -13.85 3.19 -25.67
C PHE A 400 -15.16 3.35 -24.89
N GLU A 401 -16.30 3.40 -25.58
CA GLU A 401 -17.63 3.48 -24.95
C GLU A 401 -17.90 2.25 -24.07
N TYR A 402 -17.55 1.06 -24.56
CA TYR A 402 -17.66 -0.16 -23.77
C TYR A 402 -16.77 -0.12 -22.52
N LEU A 403 -15.50 0.25 -22.62
CA LEU A 403 -14.58 0.35 -21.50
C LEU A 403 -15.01 1.43 -20.50
N GLN A 404 -15.57 2.55 -20.98
CA GLN A 404 -16.09 3.61 -20.12
C GLN A 404 -17.27 3.10 -19.28
N VAL A 405 -18.22 2.38 -19.90
CA VAL A 405 -19.34 1.77 -19.18
C VAL A 405 -18.84 0.66 -18.24
N PHE A 406 -17.92 -0.17 -18.70
CA PHE A 406 -17.32 -1.25 -17.92
C PHE A 406 -16.64 -0.72 -16.66
N PHE A 407 -15.75 0.27 -16.77
CA PHE A 407 -15.08 0.86 -15.63
C PHE A 407 -16.04 1.59 -14.70
N LYS A 408 -17.05 2.31 -15.23
CA LYS A 408 -18.06 2.96 -14.40
C LYS A 408 -18.85 1.95 -13.55
N VAL A 409 -19.21 0.80 -14.11
CA VAL A 409 -19.98 -0.23 -13.40
C VAL A 409 -19.11 -1.04 -12.45
N LYS A 410 -17.91 -1.46 -12.89
CA LYS A 410 -17.03 -2.37 -12.12
C LYS A 410 -16.13 -1.68 -11.10
N LEU A 411 -15.77 -0.42 -11.33
CA LEU A 411 -14.93 0.39 -10.44
C LEU A 411 -15.74 1.46 -9.69
N ARG A 412 -17.01 1.15 -9.39
CA ARG A 412 -17.86 1.99 -8.53
C ARG A 412 -17.28 2.09 -7.13
N HIS A 413 -17.57 3.19 -6.44
CA HIS A 413 -17.16 3.38 -5.05
C HIS A 413 -17.80 2.34 -4.11
N TYR A 414 -17.07 1.87 -3.10
CA TYR A 414 -17.55 0.83 -2.19
C TYR A 414 -18.83 1.24 -1.43
N SER A 415 -19.01 2.53 -1.12
CA SER A 415 -20.22 3.05 -0.46
C SER A 415 -21.51 2.96 -1.27
N THR A 416 -21.44 2.57 -2.55
CA THR A 416 -22.63 2.30 -3.36
C THR A 416 -23.25 0.94 -3.06
N ASN A 417 -22.50 0.03 -2.44
CA ASN A 417 -22.99 -1.28 -2.09
C ASN A 417 -23.71 -1.26 -0.74
N THR A 418 -24.54 -2.26 -0.50
CA THR A 418 -25.23 -2.44 0.78
C THR A 418 -24.31 -3.14 1.78
N LEU A 419 -24.38 -2.73 3.05
CA LEU A 419 -23.56 -3.27 4.15
C LEU A 419 -22.04 -3.21 3.91
N TYR A 420 -21.56 -2.22 3.17
CA TYR A 420 -20.13 -2.05 2.90
C TYR A 420 -19.32 -1.80 4.17
N GLU A 421 -19.92 -1.23 5.21
CA GLU A 421 -19.28 -0.85 6.48
C GLU A 421 -18.87 -2.07 7.31
N ILE A 422 -19.47 -3.23 7.03
CA ILE A 422 -19.00 -4.50 7.57
C ILE A 422 -17.64 -4.82 6.96
N PHE A 423 -17.41 -4.54 5.68
CA PHE A 423 -16.16 -4.89 5.01
C PHE A 423 -15.11 -3.79 5.06
N TYR A 424 -15.51 -2.52 5.12
CA TYR A 424 -14.62 -1.37 5.06
C TYR A 424 -14.59 -0.65 6.40
N TRP A 425 -13.41 -0.60 7.01
CA TRP A 425 -13.22 0.07 8.28
C TRP A 425 -12.62 1.48 8.13
N GLU A 426 -13.29 2.50 8.67
CA GLU A 426 -12.95 3.92 8.41
C GLU A 426 -12.44 4.69 9.64
N GLU A 427 -12.47 4.10 10.85
CA GLU A 427 -12.09 4.82 12.06
C GLU A 427 -10.59 5.16 12.08
N SER A 428 -10.27 6.46 12.14
CA SER A 428 -8.92 6.99 11.89
C SER A 428 -8.26 7.61 13.12
N HIS A 429 -9.01 8.33 13.94
CA HIS A 429 -8.45 9.08 15.08
C HIS A 429 -7.76 8.18 16.12
N SER A 430 -8.31 7.00 16.36
CA SER A 430 -7.74 6.00 17.27
C SER A 430 -6.42 5.40 16.76
N LEU A 431 -6.19 5.39 15.45
CA LEU A 431 -4.98 4.80 14.87
C LEU A 431 -3.80 5.76 14.81
N GLU A 432 -4.06 7.01 14.47
CA GLU A 432 -3.00 8.02 14.39
C GLU A 432 -2.29 8.13 15.74
N SER A 433 -3.06 8.17 16.82
CA SER A 433 -2.55 8.19 18.19
C SER A 433 -1.84 6.90 18.61
N LEU A 434 -2.24 5.74 18.07
CA LEU A 434 -1.66 4.45 18.40
C LEU A 434 -0.33 4.18 17.67
N PHE A 435 -0.27 4.50 16.37
CA PHE A 435 0.91 4.26 15.54
C PHE A 435 1.91 5.42 15.53
N LEU A 436 1.46 6.66 15.74
CA LEU A 436 2.30 7.84 15.86
C LEU A 436 2.00 8.54 17.19
N PRO A 437 2.43 7.95 18.33
CA PRO A 437 2.13 8.51 19.64
C PRO A 437 2.83 9.86 19.83
N GLU A 438 2.05 10.95 19.87
CA GLU A 438 2.53 12.30 20.16
C GLU A 438 2.66 12.52 21.68
N ILE A 439 3.51 11.75 22.35
CA ILE A 439 3.66 11.74 23.83
C ILE A 439 3.85 13.17 24.38
N ARG A 440 4.72 13.96 23.73
CA ARG A 440 4.97 15.35 24.14
C ARG A 440 3.70 16.19 24.07
N LYS A 441 2.92 16.07 23.00
CA LYS A 441 1.68 16.83 22.86
C LYS A 441 0.68 16.42 23.93
N SER A 442 0.51 15.14 24.21
CA SER A 442 -0.37 14.66 25.27
C SER A 442 0.03 15.21 26.65
N ILE A 443 1.32 15.17 27.01
CA ILE A 443 1.81 15.73 28.29
C ILE A 443 1.57 17.24 28.35
N VAL A 444 1.92 17.97 27.28
CA VAL A 444 1.77 19.42 27.24
C VAL A 444 0.30 19.83 27.29
N THR A 445 -0.58 19.13 26.57
CA THR A 445 -2.03 19.37 26.59
C THR A 445 -2.61 19.07 27.96
N ALA A 446 -2.21 17.97 28.61
CA ALA A 446 -2.65 17.63 29.96
C ALA A 446 -2.24 18.69 31.00
N LEU A 447 -0.99 19.17 30.93
CA LEU A 447 -0.49 20.20 31.87
C LEU A 447 -1.04 21.61 31.57
N ARG A 448 -1.38 21.93 30.31
CA ARG A 448 -2.00 23.23 29.96
C ARG A 448 -3.51 23.24 30.21
N ARG A 449 -4.20 22.16 29.85
CA ARG A 449 -5.67 22.03 29.87
C ARG A 449 -6.10 20.75 30.61
N PRO A 450 -5.97 20.70 31.95
CA PRO A 450 -6.32 19.51 32.74
C PRO A 450 -7.82 19.16 32.68
N LYS A 451 -8.70 20.13 32.37
CA LYS A 451 -10.14 19.93 32.25
C LYS A 451 -10.54 18.86 31.25
N GLN A 452 -9.82 18.77 30.12
CA GLN A 452 -10.10 17.80 29.05
C GLN A 452 -9.94 16.34 29.52
N TYR A 453 -9.20 16.11 30.61
CA TYR A 453 -8.95 14.77 31.17
C TYR A 453 -9.69 14.53 32.48
N LEU A 454 -9.79 15.54 33.34
CA LEU A 454 -10.35 15.42 34.69
C LEU A 454 -11.83 15.81 34.79
N ASN A 455 -12.41 16.43 33.74
CA ASN A 455 -13.77 16.98 33.74
C ASN A 455 -14.07 17.82 35.01
N CYS A 456 -13.10 18.65 35.43
CA CYS A 456 -13.21 19.52 36.60
C CYS A 456 -14.27 20.61 36.41
N LYS A 457 -15.07 20.88 37.46
CA LYS A 457 -15.96 22.04 37.53
C LYS A 457 -15.24 23.35 37.88
N CYS A 458 -14.03 23.27 38.43
CA CYS A 458 -13.24 24.42 38.90
C CYS A 458 -12.46 25.14 37.79
N CYS A 459 -12.50 24.60 36.57
CA CYS A 459 -11.75 25.09 35.41
C CYS A 459 -12.75 25.76 34.44
N PRO A 460 -12.53 26.99 33.97
CA PRO A 460 -13.50 27.69 33.10
C PRO A 460 -13.71 26.95 31.77
N ASP A 461 -14.92 27.02 31.22
CA ASP A 461 -15.26 26.53 29.87
C ASP A 461 -14.83 27.54 28.80
N GLU A 462 -14.56 27.05 27.58
CA GLU A 462 -14.21 27.88 26.42
C GLU A 462 -15.37 28.80 25.96
N SER A 463 -16.56 28.71 26.59
CA SER A 463 -17.80 29.35 26.14
C SER A 463 -18.26 30.57 26.95
N ASP A 464 -17.59 30.94 28.05
CA ASP A 464 -18.17 31.91 29.00
C ASP A 464 -17.49 33.30 29.01
N ASP A 465 -16.45 33.52 28.18
CA ASP A 465 -15.78 34.82 28.04
C ASP A 465 -15.80 35.28 26.57
N ASP A 466 -16.90 35.92 26.12
CA ASP A 466 -16.96 36.66 24.84
C ASP A 466 -16.13 37.96 24.88
N ASP A 467 -15.57 38.31 26.04
CA ASP A 467 -14.71 39.47 26.26
C ASP A 467 -13.40 39.04 26.95
N ASP A 468 -12.46 38.45 26.19
CA ASP A 468 -11.01 38.64 26.40
C ASP A 468 -10.19 37.86 25.35
N GLU A 469 -9.30 38.58 24.67
CA GLU A 469 -8.36 38.15 23.62
C GLU A 469 -7.23 37.22 24.13
N ILE A 470 -7.45 36.49 25.24
CA ILE A 470 -6.43 35.72 25.95
C ILE A 470 -6.82 34.23 25.97
N ASP A 471 -6.05 33.41 25.26
CA ASP A 471 -6.18 31.95 25.20
C ASP A 471 -6.46 31.35 26.60
N PRO A 472 -7.58 30.64 26.83
CA PRO A 472 -7.94 30.06 28.14
C PRO A 472 -6.88 29.07 28.68
N ALA A 473 -5.93 28.61 27.86
CA ALA A 473 -4.75 27.87 28.32
C ALA A 473 -3.73 28.71 29.10
N GLY A 474 -3.75 30.04 28.95
CA GLY A 474 -2.86 30.98 29.62
C GLY A 474 -3.33 31.42 31.01
N LYS A 475 -4.63 31.26 31.34
CA LYS A 475 -5.14 31.59 32.67
C LYS A 475 -4.63 30.56 33.69
N ILE A 476 -3.89 31.04 34.69
CA ILE A 476 -3.40 30.24 35.83
C ILE A 476 -4.42 30.39 36.96
N LEU A 477 -5.16 29.32 37.23
CA LEU A 477 -6.08 29.25 38.37
C LEU A 477 -5.42 28.49 39.51
N TYR A 478 -5.65 28.95 40.74
CA TYR A 478 -5.16 28.28 41.94
C TYR A 478 -5.87 26.95 42.22
N THR A 479 -7.06 26.74 41.65
CA THR A 479 -7.85 25.51 41.75
C THR A 479 -7.34 24.34 40.89
N GLN A 480 -6.28 24.56 40.12
CA GLN A 480 -5.63 23.55 39.27
C GLN A 480 -4.59 22.77 40.09
N ASP A 481 -4.27 21.55 39.65
CA ASP A 481 -3.17 20.76 40.24
C ASP A 481 -1.86 21.57 40.20
N ASP A 482 -1.11 21.55 41.31
CA ASP A 482 0.20 22.17 41.50
C ASP A 482 1.14 21.97 40.30
N ARG A 483 1.12 20.78 39.69
CA ARG A 483 1.96 20.44 38.53
C ARG A 483 1.58 21.25 37.30
N CYS A 484 0.28 21.51 37.11
CA CYS A 484 -0.22 22.33 35.99
C CYS A 484 0.14 23.80 36.22
N ILE A 485 -0.01 24.29 37.46
CA ILE A 485 0.38 25.66 37.84
C ILE A 485 1.87 25.87 37.60
N LEU A 486 2.71 24.97 38.11
CA LEU A 486 4.16 25.03 37.93
C LEU A 486 4.55 24.99 36.44
N TYR A 487 3.93 24.11 35.66
CA TYR A 487 4.20 24.02 34.23
C TYR A 487 3.82 25.32 33.48
N LYS A 488 2.67 25.92 33.79
CA LYS A 488 2.24 27.19 33.19
C LYS A 488 3.18 28.34 33.56
N LEU A 489 3.64 28.40 34.80
CA LEU A 489 4.67 29.35 35.23
C LEU A 489 5.96 29.15 34.43
N LEU A 490 6.47 27.91 34.36
CA LEU A 490 7.69 27.57 33.62
C LEU A 490 7.62 27.96 32.12
N VAL A 491 6.43 27.85 31.51
CA VAL A 491 6.20 28.28 30.12
C VAL A 491 6.18 29.82 29.99
N GLY A 492 5.68 30.52 31.01
CA GLY A 492 5.68 31.98 31.07
C GLY A 492 7.08 32.56 31.28
N PHE A 493 7.96 31.81 31.94
CA PHE A 493 9.36 32.16 32.07
C PHE A 493 10.16 31.84 30.79
N GLY A 494 11.25 32.58 30.58
CA GLY A 494 12.16 32.38 29.45
C GLY A 494 13.08 31.15 29.60
N LYS A 495 14.15 31.11 28.81
CA LYS A 495 15.10 29.98 28.75
C LYS A 495 15.85 29.71 30.07
N PHE A 496 16.01 30.73 30.90
CA PHE A 496 16.66 30.65 32.21
C PHE A 496 15.70 31.17 33.27
N ILE A 497 15.59 30.42 34.37
CA ILE A 497 14.63 30.69 35.44
C ILE A 497 15.41 30.66 36.74
N HIS A 498 15.34 31.75 37.51
CA HIS A 498 15.84 31.77 38.87
C HIS A 498 14.89 30.99 39.77
N THR A 499 15.41 30.08 40.58
CA THR A 499 14.59 29.16 41.39
C THR A 499 13.76 29.88 42.43
N ASP A 500 14.29 30.97 43.00
CA ASP A 500 13.61 31.72 44.05
C ASP A 500 12.42 32.51 43.49
N ASP A 501 12.57 33.07 42.27
CA ASP A 501 11.51 33.82 41.58
C ASP A 501 10.35 32.89 41.18
N LEU A 502 10.66 31.65 40.81
CA LEU A 502 9.68 30.61 40.53
C LEU A 502 8.91 30.20 41.80
N LEU A 503 9.63 30.02 42.91
CA LEU A 503 9.03 29.68 44.21
C LEU A 503 8.12 30.81 44.70
N GLU A 504 8.59 32.06 44.65
CA GLU A 504 7.81 33.23 45.07
C GLU A 504 6.54 33.39 44.21
N SER A 505 6.66 33.22 42.89
CA SER A 505 5.50 33.27 41.97
C SER A 505 4.48 32.16 42.27
N PHE A 506 4.95 30.95 42.57
CA PHE A 506 4.11 29.81 42.91
C PHE A 506 3.41 30.02 44.27
N GLU A 507 4.15 30.46 45.30
CA GLU A 507 3.58 30.80 46.61
C GLU A 507 2.51 31.88 46.50
N ASN A 508 2.71 32.89 45.66
CA ASN A 508 1.75 33.97 45.45
C ASN A 508 0.44 33.49 44.82
N ILE A 509 0.47 32.40 44.04
CA ILE A 509 -0.74 31.80 43.45
C ILE A 509 -1.48 30.95 44.49
N ILE A 510 -0.77 30.11 45.26
CA ILE A 510 -1.39 29.29 46.32
C ILE A 510 -1.93 30.17 47.46
N LYS A 511 -1.25 31.26 47.82
CA LYS A 511 -1.76 32.20 48.82
C LYS A 511 -3.12 32.83 48.43
N LYS A 512 -3.48 32.85 47.14
CA LYS A 512 -4.83 33.27 46.70
C LYS A 512 -5.89 32.23 47.04
N GLU A 513 -5.58 30.93 46.94
CA GLU A 513 -6.46 29.84 47.38
C GLU A 513 -6.83 29.97 48.86
N ASN A 514 -5.82 30.16 49.72
CA ASN A 514 -6.02 30.28 51.16
C ASN A 514 -6.85 31.51 51.56
N ARG A 515 -6.87 32.58 50.76
CA ARG A 515 -7.69 33.78 51.02
C ARG A 515 -9.15 33.58 50.63
N ASP A 516 -9.41 32.84 49.56
CA ASP A 516 -10.77 32.57 49.10
C ASP A 516 -11.48 31.54 50.01
N ILE A 517 -10.75 30.53 50.52
CA ILE A 517 -11.27 29.58 51.51
C ILE A 517 -11.68 30.29 52.81
N THR A 518 -10.88 31.23 53.31
CA THR A 518 -11.22 31.99 54.53
C THR A 518 -12.44 32.91 54.38
N ASN A 519 -12.76 33.34 53.15
CA ASN A 519 -13.92 34.17 52.89
C ASN A 519 -15.22 33.35 52.76
N ASP A 520 -15.16 32.14 52.22
CA ASP A 520 -16.32 31.23 52.13
C ASP A 520 -16.69 30.61 53.48
N GLU A 521 -15.75 30.41 54.41
CA GLU A 521 -16.04 29.97 55.79
C GLU A 521 -16.66 31.08 56.67
N THR A 522 -16.61 32.34 56.22
CA THR A 522 -17.18 33.50 56.93
C THR A 522 -18.54 33.97 56.39
N LYS A 523 -19.19 33.20 55.51
CA LYS A 523 -20.55 33.45 55.02
C LYS A 523 -21.58 32.46 55.56
#